data_AF-Q9YFM3-F1
#
_entry.id   AF-Q9YFM3-F1
#
_cell.length_a   1.000
_cell.length_b   1.000
_cell.length_c   1.000
_cell.angle_alpha   90.00
_cell.angle_beta   90.00
_cell.angle_gamma   90.00
#
_symmetry.space_group_name_H-M   'P 1'
#
loop_
_entity.id
_entity.type
_entity.pdbx_description
1 polymer ?
#
loop_
_entity_poly.entity_id
_entity_poly.type
_entity_poly.pdbx_seq_one_letter_code
_entity_poly.pdbx_strand_id
1 'polypeptide(L)'
;MALPSSILRVEPTLLLKTLKAGQIGRVAAIYRVDEIAVFEDPDSSPRLSRLLQLLLNYQATPPHLKKRVFPLRRELKYASLMPPLKIPSHTVPAEPKVGAILDGYVESCSGKSCRVFLGSMGYGVLRGRARPGDVVTVRIGEISGGRIVLEKASWGELYYGFSVSRFKRLEEAVTSFRRRGYRVVATDKNGLCPPESWKILAEIPSAKTLVVFGGPYKGVLEYTNPYLYDGVVNVIPRQGTETVRTEEALLATLEAISVLESLRQSSGQE
;
A
#
# COMPACT_ATOMS: atom_id res chain seq x y z
N MET A 1 5.66 -4.06 0.08
CA MET A 1 6.67 -3.65 1.09
C MET A 1 6.22 -4.02 2.49
N ALA A 2 7.13 -4.15 3.45
CA ALA A 2 6.84 -4.35 4.87
C ALA A 2 7.53 -3.29 5.73
N LEU A 3 6.83 -2.76 6.74
CA LEU A 3 7.35 -1.73 7.64
C LEU A 3 6.79 -1.91 9.07
N PRO A 4 7.57 -1.61 10.11
CA PRO A 4 7.13 -1.79 11.49
C PRO A 4 6.19 -0.66 11.89
N SER A 5 5.28 -0.91 12.82
CA SER A 5 4.38 0.14 13.31
C SER A 5 5.05 1.15 14.25
N SER A 6 6.24 0.82 14.78
CA SER A 6 7.07 1.69 15.62
C SER A 6 7.52 2.97 14.93
N ILE A 7 7.44 3.04 13.60
CA ILE A 7 7.71 4.27 12.84
C ILE A 7 6.83 5.45 13.28
N LEU A 8 5.65 5.17 13.87
CA LEU A 8 4.76 6.20 14.39
C LEU A 8 5.15 6.62 15.82
N ARG A 9 6.02 5.87 16.49
CA ARG A 9 6.42 6.11 17.90
C ARG A 9 7.22 7.40 18.05
N VAL A 10 8.05 7.73 17.06
CA VAL A 10 8.88 8.95 17.06
C VAL A 10 8.04 10.24 17.02
N GLU A 11 6.79 10.15 16.55
CA GLU A 11 5.93 11.32 16.44
C GLU A 11 5.10 11.50 17.72
N PRO A 12 5.16 12.65 18.42
CA PRO A 12 4.51 12.82 19.72
C PRO A 12 2.99 12.88 19.62
N THR A 13 2.45 13.53 18.58
CA THR A 13 1.01 13.82 18.47
C THR A 13 0.32 12.94 17.43
N LEU A 14 -1.02 12.81 17.51
CA LEU A 14 -1.79 12.14 16.47
C LEU A 14 -1.66 12.85 15.11
N LEU A 15 -1.61 14.19 15.10
CA LEU A 15 -1.45 14.98 13.88
C LEU A 15 -0.16 14.60 13.14
N LEU A 16 0.98 14.54 13.85
CA LEU A 16 2.26 14.20 13.24
C LEU A 16 2.30 12.73 12.78
N LYS A 17 1.72 11.80 13.56
CA LYS A 17 1.54 10.40 13.14
C LYS A 17 0.71 10.29 11.85
N THR A 18 -0.37 11.08 11.73
CA THR A 18 -1.22 11.13 10.53
C THR A 18 -0.45 11.65 9.31
N LEU A 19 0.33 12.73 9.47
CA LEU A 19 1.17 13.28 8.39
C LEU A 19 2.22 12.26 7.93
N LYS A 20 2.92 11.61 8.87
CA LYS A 20 3.90 10.56 8.57
C LYS A 20 3.30 9.38 7.82
N ALA A 21 2.18 8.84 8.32
CA ALA A 21 1.47 7.78 7.60
C ALA A 21 1.04 8.21 6.20
N GLY A 22 0.62 9.46 6.05
CA GLY A 22 0.24 10.05 4.77
C GLY A 22 1.41 10.18 3.79
N GLN A 23 2.58 10.58 4.27
CA GLN A 23 3.81 10.60 3.46
C GLN A 23 4.17 9.19 3.00
N ILE A 24 4.14 8.20 3.90
CA ILE A 24 4.45 6.80 3.56
C ILE A 24 3.50 6.26 2.48
N GLY A 25 2.19 6.45 2.64
CA GLY A 25 1.23 6.02 1.62
C GLY A 25 1.42 6.77 0.30
N ARG A 26 1.81 8.05 0.34
CA ARG A 26 2.12 8.82 -0.88
C ARG A 26 3.33 8.24 -1.61
N VAL A 27 4.41 7.93 -0.90
CA VAL A 27 5.62 7.35 -1.50
C VAL A 27 5.33 5.95 -2.04
N ALA A 28 4.61 5.13 -1.28
CA ALA A 28 4.13 3.82 -1.75
C ALA A 28 3.38 3.94 -3.09
N ALA A 29 2.53 4.96 -3.22
CA ALA A 29 1.80 5.22 -4.45
C ALA A 29 2.65 5.76 -5.61
N ILE A 30 3.71 6.53 -5.34
CA ILE A 30 4.66 6.99 -6.38
C ILE A 30 5.32 5.78 -7.03
N TYR A 31 5.82 4.86 -6.20
CA TYR A 31 6.55 3.67 -6.63
C TYR A 31 5.67 2.44 -6.84
N ARG A 32 4.36 2.65 -7.03
CA ARG A 32 3.40 1.60 -7.41
C ARG A 32 3.43 0.36 -6.52
N VAL A 33 3.59 0.54 -5.21
CA VAL A 33 3.57 -0.57 -4.25
C VAL A 33 2.16 -1.15 -4.16
N ASP A 34 1.98 -2.46 -4.38
CA ASP A 34 0.63 -3.09 -4.33
C ASP A 34 0.12 -3.41 -2.92
N GLU A 35 1.04 -3.71 -1.99
CA GLU A 35 0.70 -4.13 -0.64
C GLU A 35 1.70 -3.58 0.38
N ILE A 36 1.16 -3.03 1.46
CA ILE A 36 1.90 -2.57 2.65
C ILE A 36 1.61 -3.53 3.80
N ALA A 37 2.60 -4.33 4.17
CA ALA A 37 2.55 -5.19 5.34
C ALA A 37 3.05 -4.44 6.58
N VAL A 38 2.14 -4.08 7.47
CA VAL A 38 2.47 -3.48 8.77
C VAL A 38 2.76 -4.59 9.77
N PHE A 39 3.95 -4.63 10.34
CA PHE A 39 4.30 -5.60 11.39
C PHE A 39 4.61 -4.93 12.74
N GLU A 40 4.67 -5.73 13.79
CA GLU A 40 5.08 -5.27 15.13
C GLU A 40 6.53 -5.73 15.39
N ASP A 41 7.43 -4.77 15.54
CA ASP A 41 8.82 -4.93 16.01
C ASP A 41 8.89 -4.70 17.55
N PRO A 42 10.07 -4.82 18.20
CA PRO A 42 10.17 -4.64 19.65
C PRO A 42 9.66 -3.30 20.18
N ASP A 43 9.68 -2.26 19.35
CA ASP A 43 9.25 -0.91 19.69
C ASP A 43 7.80 -0.60 19.29
N SER A 44 7.11 -1.56 18.68
CA SER A 44 5.72 -1.45 18.31
C SER A 44 4.77 -1.63 19.49
N SER A 45 3.50 -1.31 19.25
CA SER A 45 2.41 -1.76 20.10
C SER A 45 1.19 -2.08 19.24
N PRO A 46 0.26 -2.93 19.73
CA PRO A 46 -0.99 -3.21 19.01
C PRO A 46 -1.81 -1.95 18.70
N ARG A 47 -1.62 -0.87 19.45
CA ARG A 47 -2.27 0.43 19.21
C ARG A 47 -1.65 1.15 18.02
N LEU A 48 -0.31 1.17 17.92
CA LEU A 48 0.39 1.79 16.79
C LEU A 48 0.14 1.02 15.49
N SER A 49 0.16 -0.32 15.54
CA SER A 49 -0.09 -1.15 14.36
C SER A 49 -1.51 -0.97 13.82
N ARG A 50 -2.52 -0.92 14.70
CA ARG A 50 -3.90 -0.60 14.32
C ARG A 50 -4.05 0.82 13.77
N LEU A 51 -3.39 1.80 14.38
CA LEU A 51 -3.44 3.19 13.93
C LEU A 51 -2.83 3.34 12.52
N LEU A 52 -1.64 2.79 12.30
CA LEU A 52 -0.97 2.86 11.00
C LEU A 52 -1.78 2.16 9.91
N GLN A 53 -2.29 0.95 10.20
CA GLN A 53 -3.18 0.23 9.29
C GLN A 53 -4.43 1.05 8.95
N LEU A 54 -5.07 1.67 9.95
CA LEU A 54 -6.26 2.49 9.75
C LEU A 54 -5.98 3.71 8.86
N LEU A 55 -4.89 4.43 9.14
CA LEU A 55 -4.51 5.62 8.38
C LEU A 55 -4.17 5.29 6.92
N LEU A 56 -3.38 4.24 6.69
CA LEU A 56 -3.01 3.82 5.33
C LEU A 56 -4.24 3.31 4.54
N ASN A 57 -5.11 2.51 5.16
CA ASN A 57 -6.37 2.09 4.52
C ASN A 57 -7.28 3.27 4.20
N TYR A 58 -7.38 4.25 5.10
CA TYR A 58 -8.15 5.48 4.86
C TYR A 58 -7.58 6.27 3.68
N GLN A 59 -6.26 6.34 3.54
CA GLN A 59 -5.62 7.04 2.43
C GLN A 59 -5.82 6.30 1.11
N ALA A 60 -5.67 4.98 1.09
CA ALA A 60 -5.86 4.14 -0.10
C ALA A 60 -7.31 4.15 -0.59
N THR A 61 -8.29 4.28 0.31
CA THR A 61 -9.71 4.26 -0.05
C THR A 61 -10.10 5.47 -0.90
N PRO A 62 -10.78 5.27 -2.04
CA PRO A 62 -11.23 6.36 -2.90
C PRO A 62 -12.06 7.42 -2.15
N PRO A 63 -11.83 8.73 -2.39
CA PRO A 63 -12.46 9.81 -1.63
C PRO A 63 -13.99 9.72 -1.54
N HIS A 64 -14.66 9.31 -2.62
CA HIS A 64 -16.12 9.20 -2.69
C HIS A 64 -16.69 8.06 -1.84
N LEU A 65 -15.87 7.09 -1.44
CA LEU A 65 -16.30 5.93 -0.64
C LEU A 65 -15.98 6.09 0.86
N LYS A 66 -15.07 7.00 1.23
CA LYS A 66 -14.53 7.09 2.61
C LYS A 66 -15.60 7.17 3.70
N LYS A 67 -16.67 7.94 3.49
CA LYS A 67 -17.76 8.09 4.46
C LYS A 67 -18.57 6.80 4.69
N ARG A 68 -18.59 5.88 3.72
CA ARG A 68 -19.26 4.59 3.83
C ARG A 68 -18.35 3.52 4.43
N VAL A 69 -17.09 3.53 4.04
CA VAL A 69 -16.09 2.56 4.51
C VAL A 69 -15.67 2.85 5.96
N PHE A 70 -15.48 4.12 6.32
CA PHE A 70 -15.01 4.52 7.63
C PHE A 70 -16.09 5.30 8.39
N PRO A 71 -16.66 4.74 9.47
CA PRO A 71 -17.47 5.52 10.38
C PRO A 71 -16.62 6.60 11.07
N LEU A 72 -17.27 7.56 11.73
CA LEU A 72 -16.58 8.59 12.51
C LEU A 72 -15.66 7.96 13.56
N ARG A 73 -14.36 8.29 13.48
CA ARG A 73 -13.29 7.75 14.33
C ARG A 73 -12.40 8.91 14.78
N ARG A 74 -12.03 8.93 16.07
CA ARG A 74 -11.17 10.00 16.62
C ARG A 74 -9.76 9.97 16.02
N GLU A 75 -9.29 8.77 15.69
CA GLU A 75 -8.01 8.50 15.03
C GLU A 75 -7.89 9.15 13.65
N LEU A 76 -9.03 9.41 12.98
CA LEU A 76 -9.09 10.02 11.65
C LEU A 76 -9.32 11.55 11.70
N LYS A 77 -9.26 12.17 12.89
CA LYS A 77 -9.50 13.63 13.07
C LYS A 77 -8.66 14.50 12.14
N TYR A 78 -7.42 14.10 11.85
CA TYR A 78 -6.47 14.86 11.04
C TYR A 78 -6.28 14.28 9.63
N ALA A 79 -7.10 13.31 9.22
CA ALA A 79 -6.88 12.57 7.97
C ALA A 79 -7.02 13.43 6.70
N SER A 80 -7.66 14.60 6.79
CA SER A 80 -7.72 15.58 5.71
C SER A 80 -6.36 16.22 5.38
N LEU A 81 -5.39 16.14 6.29
CA LEU A 81 -4.03 16.67 6.10
C LEU A 81 -3.12 15.67 5.36
N MET A 82 -3.55 14.42 5.16
CA MET A 82 -2.77 13.44 4.42
C MET A 82 -2.69 13.87 2.94
N PRO A 83 -1.52 13.78 2.30
CA PRO A 83 -1.37 14.14 0.90
C PRO A 83 -2.26 13.26 0.00
N PRO A 84 -2.87 13.84 -1.05
CA PRO A 84 -3.67 13.08 -1.99
C PRO A 84 -2.79 12.11 -2.78
N LEU A 85 -3.32 10.91 -3.07
CA LEU A 85 -2.64 9.94 -3.92
C LEU A 85 -2.78 10.29 -5.41
N LYS A 86 -3.94 10.84 -5.81
CA LYS A 86 -4.26 11.23 -7.20
C LYS A 86 -3.95 10.11 -8.20
N ILE A 87 -4.53 8.94 -7.94
CA ILE A 87 -4.43 7.70 -8.73
C ILE A 87 -5.74 7.42 -9.49
N PRO A 88 -5.75 6.56 -10.52
CA PRO A 88 -6.94 6.21 -11.31
C PRO A 88 -8.18 5.88 -10.47
N SER A 89 -8.06 5.02 -9.45
CA SER A 89 -9.17 4.62 -8.56
C SER A 89 -9.76 5.77 -7.73
N HIS A 90 -9.04 6.88 -7.59
CA HIS A 90 -9.51 8.08 -6.87
C HIS A 90 -10.18 9.10 -7.79
N THR A 91 -10.17 8.84 -9.10
CA THR A 91 -10.77 9.72 -10.09
C THR A 91 -12.08 9.11 -10.56
N VAL A 92 -13.18 9.81 -10.30
CA VAL A 92 -14.53 9.37 -10.65
C VAL A 92 -15.10 10.35 -11.66
N PRO A 93 -15.75 9.89 -12.74
CA PRO A 93 -16.44 10.79 -13.67
C PRO A 93 -17.55 11.56 -12.95
N ALA A 94 -17.77 12.82 -13.36
CA ALA A 94 -18.82 13.66 -12.79
C ALA A 94 -20.23 13.08 -13.03
N GLU A 95 -20.42 12.47 -14.20
CA GLU A 95 -21.67 11.85 -14.62
C GLU A 95 -21.46 10.37 -14.98
N PRO A 96 -22.48 9.51 -14.79
CA PRO A 96 -22.42 8.12 -15.20
C PRO A 96 -22.18 7.99 -16.71
N LYS A 97 -21.12 7.28 -17.10
CA LYS A 97 -20.78 7.01 -18.50
C LYS A 97 -20.57 5.53 -18.73
N VAL A 98 -21.25 4.96 -19.73
CA VAL A 98 -21.06 3.57 -20.15
C VAL A 98 -19.58 3.33 -20.49
N GLY A 99 -19.04 2.21 -20.00
CA GLY A 99 -17.63 1.84 -20.12
C GLY A 99 -16.72 2.41 -19.04
N ALA A 100 -17.17 3.36 -18.21
CA ALA A 100 -16.36 3.90 -17.13
C ALA A 100 -16.04 2.84 -16.06
N ILE A 101 -14.78 2.78 -15.64
CA ILE A 101 -14.29 1.92 -14.56
C ILE A 101 -14.12 2.76 -13.31
N LEU A 102 -14.59 2.24 -12.18
CA LEU A 102 -14.49 2.88 -10.88
C LEU A 102 -14.59 1.86 -9.75
N ASP A 103 -14.20 2.28 -8.56
CA ASP A 103 -14.42 1.49 -7.35
C ASP A 103 -15.75 1.88 -6.69
N GLY A 104 -16.45 0.88 -6.17
CA GLY A 104 -17.72 1.03 -5.48
C GLY A 104 -17.79 0.25 -4.17
N TYR A 105 -18.56 0.76 -3.20
CA TYR A 105 -18.76 0.10 -1.91
C TYR A 105 -20.00 -0.79 -1.94
N VAL A 106 -19.85 -2.08 -1.67
CA VAL A 106 -20.96 -3.04 -1.63
C VAL A 106 -21.77 -2.82 -0.35
N GLU A 107 -22.98 -2.28 -0.49
CA GLU A 107 -23.84 -1.96 0.65
C GLU A 107 -24.64 -3.19 1.10
N SER A 108 -25.20 -3.94 0.14
CA SER A 108 -25.99 -5.15 0.41
C SER A 108 -25.99 -6.07 -0.80
N CYS A 109 -26.30 -7.34 -0.59
CA CYS A 109 -26.47 -8.32 -1.66
C CYS A 109 -27.74 -9.15 -1.43
N SER A 110 -28.47 -9.43 -2.51
CA SER A 110 -29.60 -10.34 -2.56
C SER A 110 -29.40 -11.32 -3.71
N GLY A 111 -29.19 -12.60 -3.38
CA GLY A 111 -28.88 -13.63 -4.36
C GLY A 111 -27.59 -13.36 -5.14
N LYS A 112 -27.69 -13.15 -6.45
CA LYS A 112 -26.57 -12.83 -7.37
C LYS A 112 -26.55 -11.35 -7.78
N SER A 113 -27.17 -10.49 -7.00
CA SER A 113 -27.22 -9.05 -7.26
C SER A 113 -26.78 -8.29 -6.02
N CYS A 114 -25.87 -7.33 -6.18
CA CYS A 114 -25.39 -6.50 -5.09
C CYS A 114 -25.67 -5.02 -5.37
N ARG A 115 -26.15 -4.30 -4.36
CA ARG A 115 -26.30 -2.85 -4.39
C ARG A 115 -24.96 -2.22 -4.05
N VAL A 116 -24.43 -1.43 -4.96
CA VAL A 116 -23.10 -0.82 -4.85
C VAL A 116 -23.22 0.70 -4.84
N PHE A 117 -22.67 1.33 -3.82
CA PHE A 117 -22.59 2.78 -3.69
C PHE A 117 -21.42 3.32 -4.53
N LEU A 118 -21.70 4.31 -5.37
CA LEU A 118 -20.77 4.89 -6.36
C LEU A 118 -20.46 6.37 -6.07
N GLY A 119 -20.67 6.83 -4.83
CA GLY A 119 -20.41 8.22 -4.46
C GLY A 119 -21.54 9.17 -4.87
N SER A 120 -21.19 10.27 -5.53
CA SER A 120 -22.14 11.27 -6.02
C SER A 120 -23.11 10.72 -7.07
N MET A 121 -22.71 9.68 -7.81
CA MET A 121 -23.56 8.99 -8.78
C MET A 121 -24.66 8.12 -8.14
N GLY A 122 -24.70 8.04 -6.80
CA GLY A 122 -25.69 7.25 -6.09
C GLY A 122 -25.34 5.77 -6.08
N TYR A 123 -26.18 4.93 -6.69
CA TYR A 123 -26.09 3.48 -6.58
C TYR A 123 -26.20 2.79 -7.94
N GLY A 124 -25.44 1.71 -8.09
CA GLY A 124 -25.59 0.76 -9.18
C GLY A 124 -25.87 -0.66 -8.67
N VAL A 125 -26.30 -1.52 -9.60
CA VAL A 125 -26.55 -2.94 -9.32
C VAL A 125 -25.48 -3.79 -10.00
N LEU A 126 -24.63 -4.42 -9.20
CA LEU A 126 -23.63 -5.38 -9.66
C LEU A 126 -24.25 -6.76 -9.84
N ARG A 127 -24.17 -7.29 -11.06
CA ARG A 127 -24.49 -8.70 -11.34
C ARG A 127 -23.31 -9.58 -10.92
N GLY A 128 -23.53 -10.43 -9.93
CA GLY A 128 -22.53 -11.36 -9.42
C GLY A 128 -22.53 -11.47 -7.90
N ARG A 129 -21.55 -12.22 -7.38
CA ARG A 129 -21.31 -12.38 -5.94
C ARG A 129 -20.24 -11.40 -5.46
N ALA A 130 -20.53 -10.69 -4.40
CA ALA A 130 -19.61 -9.89 -3.58
C ALA A 130 -20.10 -9.95 -2.12
N ARG A 131 -19.34 -9.40 -1.16
CA ARG A 131 -19.76 -9.35 0.24
C ARG A 131 -20.09 -7.91 0.63
N PRO A 132 -21.17 -7.68 1.41
CA PRO A 132 -21.40 -6.38 2.03
C PRO A 132 -20.16 -5.92 2.81
N GLY A 133 -19.76 -4.67 2.62
CA GLY A 133 -18.54 -4.11 3.18
C GLY A 133 -17.33 -4.10 2.24
N ASP A 134 -17.36 -4.88 1.15
CA ASP A 134 -16.28 -4.90 0.17
C ASP A 134 -16.24 -3.59 -0.63
N VAL A 135 -15.03 -3.16 -0.99
CA VAL A 135 -14.82 -2.20 -2.09
C VAL A 135 -14.44 -3.00 -3.33
N VAL A 136 -15.20 -2.85 -4.40
CA VAL A 136 -15.06 -3.63 -5.64
C VAL A 136 -14.86 -2.72 -6.84
N THR A 137 -13.96 -3.11 -7.74
CA THR A 137 -13.79 -2.45 -9.03
C THR A 137 -14.88 -2.92 -10.00
N VAL A 138 -15.59 -1.95 -10.56
CA VAL A 138 -16.75 -2.17 -11.43
C VAL A 138 -16.64 -1.35 -12.71
N ARG A 139 -17.28 -1.85 -13.76
CA ARG A 139 -17.52 -1.11 -15.00
C ARG A 139 -19.01 -0.79 -15.11
N ILE A 140 -19.33 0.43 -15.54
CA ILE A 140 -20.71 0.79 -15.92
C ILE A 140 -21.01 0.12 -17.26
N GLY A 141 -21.86 -0.90 -17.25
CA GLY A 141 -22.25 -1.64 -18.45
C GLY A 141 -23.42 -0.97 -19.18
N GLU A 142 -24.47 -0.63 -18.44
CA GLU A 142 -25.71 -0.06 -19.01
C GLU A 142 -26.26 1.04 -18.10
N ILE A 143 -26.84 2.07 -18.71
CA ILE A 143 -27.60 3.13 -18.03
C ILE A 143 -28.98 3.19 -18.68
N SER A 144 -30.02 2.79 -17.96
CA SER A 144 -31.39 2.74 -18.48
C SER A 144 -32.40 3.16 -17.41
N GLY A 145 -33.29 4.10 -17.74
CA GLY A 145 -34.34 4.57 -16.82
C GLY A 145 -33.83 5.05 -15.46
N GLY A 146 -32.65 5.70 -15.41
CA GLY A 146 -32.02 6.16 -14.18
C GLY A 146 -31.34 5.06 -13.34
N ARG A 147 -31.27 3.82 -13.84
CA ARG A 147 -30.58 2.71 -13.19
C ARG A 147 -29.22 2.46 -13.83
N ILE A 148 -28.21 2.25 -12.99
CA ILE A 148 -26.85 1.90 -13.40
C ILE A 148 -26.65 0.40 -13.19
N VAL A 149 -26.36 -0.32 -14.27
CA VAL A 149 -25.98 -1.75 -14.23
C VAL A 149 -24.47 -1.86 -14.24
N LEU A 150 -23.94 -2.62 -13.29
CA LEU A 150 -22.51 -2.78 -13.08
C LEU A 150 -22.05 -4.19 -13.41
N GLU A 151 -20.86 -4.28 -13.96
CA GLU A 151 -20.11 -5.51 -14.21
C GLU A 151 -18.83 -5.53 -13.39
N LYS A 152 -18.34 -6.72 -13.03
CA LYS A 152 -17.01 -6.82 -12.42
C LYS A 152 -15.94 -6.37 -13.41
N ALA A 153 -14.98 -5.59 -12.93
CA ALA A 153 -13.90 -5.08 -13.74
C ALA A 153 -12.56 -5.20 -13.01
N SER A 154 -11.49 -4.86 -13.74
CA SER A 154 -10.14 -4.69 -13.23
C SER A 154 -9.58 -3.40 -13.82
N TRP A 155 -8.69 -2.75 -13.08
CA TRP A 155 -7.90 -1.62 -13.56
C TRP A 155 -6.82 -2.04 -14.58
N GLY A 156 -6.66 -3.34 -14.83
CA GLY A 156 -5.70 -3.88 -15.79
C GLY A 156 -4.28 -3.64 -15.30
N GLU A 157 -3.43 -3.08 -16.17
CA GLU A 157 -2.03 -2.75 -15.87
C GLU A 157 -1.87 -1.38 -15.18
N LEU A 158 -2.95 -0.63 -15.00
CA LEU A 158 -2.91 0.66 -14.32
C LEU A 158 -2.72 0.44 -12.81
N TYR A 159 -1.79 1.18 -12.22
CA TYR A 159 -1.67 1.24 -10.76
C TYR A 159 -2.91 1.91 -10.15
N TYR A 160 -3.58 1.23 -9.22
CA TYR A 160 -4.85 1.68 -8.62
C TYR A 160 -4.79 1.80 -7.09
N GLY A 161 -3.58 1.79 -6.51
CA GLY A 161 -3.36 1.97 -5.09
C GLY A 161 -2.77 0.73 -4.43
N PHE A 162 -2.75 0.74 -3.11
CA PHE A 162 -2.20 -0.32 -2.29
C PHE A 162 -3.23 -0.89 -1.33
N SER A 163 -3.06 -2.17 -1.00
CA SER A 163 -3.73 -2.81 0.12
C SER A 163 -2.85 -2.77 1.38
N VAL A 164 -3.46 -2.93 2.57
CA VAL A 164 -2.73 -2.90 3.85
C VAL A 164 -3.05 -4.13 4.68
N SER A 165 -2.05 -4.97 4.88
CA SER A 165 -2.10 -6.13 5.76
C SER A 165 -1.39 -5.84 7.09
N ARG A 166 -1.81 -6.51 8.17
CA ARG A 166 -1.21 -6.33 9.50
C ARG A 166 -0.81 -7.67 10.08
N PHE A 167 0.42 -7.74 10.59
CA PHE A 167 1.03 -8.93 11.17
C PHE A 167 1.51 -8.63 12.59
N LYS A 168 1.46 -9.63 13.48
CA LYS A 168 1.97 -9.46 14.85
C LYS A 168 3.50 -9.58 14.92
N ARG A 169 4.10 -10.24 13.93
CA ARG A 169 5.54 -10.47 13.85
C ARG A 169 6.00 -10.39 12.41
N LEU A 170 7.25 -9.99 12.19
CA LEU A 170 7.80 -9.89 10.84
C LEU A 170 7.88 -11.27 10.16
N GLU A 171 8.21 -12.32 10.89
CA GLU A 171 8.32 -13.69 10.38
C GLU A 171 7.00 -14.19 9.81
N GLU A 172 5.87 -13.77 10.40
CA GLU A 172 4.53 -14.08 9.89
C GLU A 172 4.28 -13.39 8.54
N ALA A 173 4.68 -12.13 8.42
CA ALA A 173 4.61 -11.40 7.16
C ALA A 173 5.48 -12.10 6.11
N VAL A 174 6.76 -12.34 6.41
CA VAL A 174 7.69 -13.02 5.49
C VAL A 174 7.16 -14.38 5.05
N THR A 175 6.68 -15.20 5.98
CA THR A 175 6.10 -16.52 5.66
C THR A 175 4.87 -16.39 4.75
N SER A 176 3.98 -15.43 5.02
CA SER A 176 2.78 -15.18 4.21
C SER A 176 3.14 -14.82 2.76
N PHE A 177 4.11 -13.91 2.58
CA PHE A 177 4.57 -13.48 1.26
C PHE A 177 5.34 -14.58 0.53
N ARG A 178 6.23 -15.33 1.21
CA ARG A 178 6.93 -16.47 0.60
C ARG A 178 5.97 -17.55 0.09
N ARG A 179 4.89 -17.85 0.82
CA ARG A 179 3.84 -18.79 0.35
C ARG A 179 3.14 -18.32 -0.92
N ARG A 180 3.15 -17.02 -1.21
CA ARG A 180 2.63 -16.43 -2.46
C ARG A 180 3.70 -16.35 -3.58
N GLY A 181 4.90 -16.86 -3.31
CA GLY A 181 6.03 -16.88 -4.24
C GLY A 181 6.82 -15.58 -4.29
N TYR A 182 6.82 -14.77 -3.22
CA TYR A 182 7.59 -13.53 -3.20
C TYR A 182 9.06 -13.79 -2.83
N ARG A 183 9.96 -13.05 -3.47
CA ARG A 183 11.32 -12.82 -2.94
C ARG A 183 11.27 -11.77 -1.84
N VAL A 184 12.17 -11.88 -0.88
CA VAL A 184 12.17 -11.06 0.33
C VAL A 184 13.55 -10.45 0.52
N VAL A 185 13.64 -9.12 0.46
CA VAL A 185 14.88 -8.38 0.72
C VAL A 185 14.66 -7.40 1.83
N ALA A 186 15.62 -7.28 2.72
CA ALA A 186 15.55 -6.35 3.82
C ALA A 186 16.54 -5.21 3.66
N THR A 187 16.18 -4.04 4.18
CA THR A 187 17.06 -2.88 4.23
C THR A 187 17.65 -2.74 5.63
N ASP A 188 18.97 -2.65 5.73
CA ASP A 188 19.68 -2.44 7.00
C ASP A 188 20.98 -1.65 6.77
N LYS A 189 21.39 -0.83 7.74
CA LYS A 189 22.66 -0.08 7.66
C LYS A 189 23.88 -1.01 7.58
N ASN A 190 23.76 -2.21 8.16
CA ASN A 190 24.80 -3.25 8.13
C ASN A 190 24.63 -4.23 6.96
N GLY A 191 23.72 -3.94 6.02
CA GLY A 191 23.55 -4.73 4.80
C GLY A 191 24.67 -4.51 3.78
N LEU A 192 24.64 -5.29 2.71
CA LEU A 192 25.58 -5.15 1.59
C LEU A 192 25.43 -3.77 0.95
N CYS A 193 26.56 -3.11 0.67
CA CYS A 193 26.57 -1.82 -0.01
C CYS A 193 26.62 -1.99 -1.54
N PRO A 194 26.39 -0.92 -2.32
CA PRO A 194 26.66 -0.94 -3.75
C PRO A 194 28.15 -1.20 -4.02
N PRO A 195 28.50 -1.97 -5.06
CA PRO A 195 27.60 -2.47 -6.11
C PRO A 195 26.84 -3.76 -5.77
N GLU A 196 27.19 -4.47 -4.69
CA GLU A 196 26.58 -5.77 -4.34
C GLU A 196 25.08 -5.66 -4.06
N SER A 197 24.64 -4.63 -3.33
CA SER A 197 23.20 -4.41 -3.12
C SER A 197 22.44 -4.14 -4.41
N TRP A 198 23.06 -3.46 -5.37
CA TRP A 198 22.43 -3.21 -6.66
C TRP A 198 22.30 -4.48 -7.48
N LYS A 199 23.26 -5.42 -7.42
CA LYS A 199 23.13 -6.74 -8.05
C LYS A 199 21.93 -7.49 -7.47
N ILE A 200 21.81 -7.53 -6.14
CA ILE A 200 20.67 -8.15 -5.46
C ILE A 200 19.38 -7.48 -5.92
N LEU A 201 19.27 -6.15 -5.84
CA LEU A 201 18.05 -5.44 -6.25
C LEU A 201 17.73 -5.62 -7.73
N ALA A 202 18.74 -5.69 -8.59
CA ALA A 202 18.58 -5.88 -10.03
C ALA A 202 18.20 -7.32 -10.42
N GLU A 203 18.50 -8.33 -9.61
CA GLU A 203 18.13 -9.72 -9.90
C GLU A 203 16.70 -10.06 -9.50
N ILE A 204 16.09 -9.22 -8.68
CA ILE A 204 14.75 -9.44 -8.14
C ILE A 204 13.70 -9.02 -9.18
N PRO A 205 12.63 -9.81 -9.38
CA PRO A 205 11.51 -9.38 -10.20
C PRO A 205 10.76 -8.23 -9.51
N SER A 206 10.42 -7.19 -10.25
CA SER A 206 9.57 -6.09 -9.74
C SER A 206 8.26 -6.62 -9.17
N ALA A 207 7.63 -7.52 -9.94
CA ALA A 207 6.51 -8.32 -9.50
C ALA A 207 6.94 -9.35 -8.45
N LYS A 208 6.15 -9.49 -7.38
CA LYS A 208 6.36 -10.44 -6.27
C LYS A 208 7.65 -10.22 -5.47
N THR A 209 7.86 -8.98 -5.05
CA THR A 209 8.95 -8.63 -4.12
C THR A 209 8.46 -7.98 -2.85
N LEU A 210 8.95 -8.50 -1.72
CA LEU A 210 8.75 -7.91 -0.42
C LEU A 210 10.04 -7.22 0.03
N VAL A 211 10.08 -5.89 -0.09
CA VAL A 211 11.11 -5.07 0.55
C VAL A 211 10.70 -4.82 2.00
N VAL A 212 11.58 -5.19 2.94
CA VAL A 212 11.37 -5.10 4.39
C VAL A 212 12.21 -3.96 4.95
N PHE A 213 11.55 -3.03 5.64
CA PHE A 213 12.20 -1.89 6.28
C PHE A 213 12.32 -2.07 7.80
N GLY A 214 13.40 -1.52 8.36
CA GLY A 214 13.62 -1.45 9.81
C GLY A 214 12.85 -0.32 10.48
N GLY A 215 12.86 -0.34 11.82
CA GLY A 215 12.27 0.70 12.64
C GLY A 215 13.18 1.93 12.77
N PRO A 216 12.69 3.01 13.38
CA PRO A 216 13.46 4.25 13.53
C PRO A 216 14.67 4.12 14.44
N TYR A 217 14.68 3.15 15.37
CA TYR A 217 15.74 2.96 16.35
C TYR A 217 16.58 1.70 16.12
N LYS A 218 15.99 0.69 15.46
CA LYS A 218 16.60 -0.63 15.28
C LYS A 218 16.48 -1.08 13.84
N GLY A 219 17.62 -1.44 13.26
CA GLY A 219 17.67 -2.17 12.00
C GLY A 219 16.99 -3.53 12.13
N VAL A 220 16.55 -4.08 11.00
CA VAL A 220 15.91 -5.42 10.96
C VAL A 220 16.83 -6.49 11.54
N LEU A 221 18.15 -6.36 11.34
CA LEU A 221 19.14 -7.34 11.81
C LEU A 221 19.33 -7.33 13.33
N GLU A 222 18.84 -6.31 14.03
CA GLU A 222 18.96 -6.23 15.49
C GLU A 222 17.93 -7.07 16.23
N TYR A 223 16.85 -7.50 15.55
CA TYR A 223 15.77 -8.29 16.15
C TYR A 223 15.32 -9.47 15.30
N THR A 224 16.01 -9.76 14.19
CA THR A 224 15.69 -10.88 13.28
C THR A 224 16.95 -11.57 12.80
N ASN A 225 16.80 -12.76 12.22
CA ASN A 225 17.90 -13.50 11.63
C ASN A 225 18.06 -13.13 10.13
N PRO A 226 19.29 -12.82 9.65
CA PRO A 226 19.55 -12.59 8.22
C PRO A 226 19.01 -13.66 7.27
N TYR A 227 18.97 -14.94 7.68
CA TYR A 227 18.44 -16.06 6.88
C TYR A 227 16.94 -15.95 6.57
N LEU A 228 16.23 -15.01 7.19
CA LEU A 228 14.83 -14.72 6.86
C LEU A 228 14.71 -14.12 5.44
N TYR A 229 15.77 -13.53 4.92
CA TYR A 229 15.80 -12.74 3.69
C TYR A 229 16.66 -13.40 2.61
N ASP A 230 16.29 -13.18 1.35
CA ASP A 230 17.10 -13.56 0.19
C ASP A 230 18.30 -12.61 0.00
N GLY A 231 18.25 -11.43 0.61
CA GLY A 231 19.35 -10.47 0.66
C GLY A 231 19.07 -9.35 1.67
N VAL A 232 20.14 -8.79 2.24
CA VAL A 232 20.06 -7.63 3.14
C VAL A 232 20.94 -6.53 2.57
N VAL A 233 20.33 -5.39 2.26
CA VAL A 233 20.95 -4.32 1.48
C VAL A 233 21.02 -3.02 2.28
N ASN A 234 22.12 -2.30 2.08
CA ASN A 234 22.26 -0.90 2.39
C ASN A 234 22.23 -0.11 1.07
N VAL A 235 21.22 0.75 0.90
CA VAL A 235 21.06 1.60 -0.28
C VAL A 235 21.55 3.04 -0.07
N ILE A 236 21.86 3.43 1.17
CA ILE A 236 22.42 4.74 1.51
C ILE A 236 23.79 4.54 2.18
N PRO A 237 24.79 4.02 1.45
CA PRO A 237 26.12 3.85 1.99
C PRO A 237 26.71 5.22 2.34
N ARG A 238 27.53 5.29 3.39
CA ARG A 238 28.16 6.53 3.86
C ARG A 238 27.15 7.65 4.14
N GLN A 239 25.99 7.30 4.73
CA GLN A 239 25.00 8.26 5.22
C GLN A 239 25.67 9.37 6.05
N GLY A 240 25.29 10.62 5.81
CA GLY A 240 25.85 11.79 6.52
C GLY A 240 25.24 12.03 7.91
N THR A 241 24.20 11.27 8.27
CA THR A 241 23.53 11.30 9.57
C THR A 241 23.79 10.00 10.31
N GLU A 242 23.69 10.01 11.64
CA GLU A 242 23.83 8.78 12.44
C GLU A 242 22.71 7.76 12.12
N THR A 243 21.51 8.26 11.85
CA THR A 243 20.34 7.45 11.51
C THR A 243 19.68 7.95 10.24
N VAL A 244 19.15 7.02 9.44
CA VAL A 244 18.24 7.28 8.33
C VAL A 244 16.86 6.84 8.80
N ARG A 245 15.88 7.75 8.80
CA ARG A 245 14.52 7.41 9.22
C ARG A 245 13.88 6.48 8.21
N THR A 246 12.92 5.67 8.65
CA THR A 246 12.27 4.67 7.79
C THR A 246 11.63 5.30 6.54
N GLU A 247 11.02 6.48 6.65
CA GLU A 247 10.46 7.21 5.51
C GLU A 247 11.51 7.70 4.48
N GLU A 248 12.73 8.02 4.95
CA GLU A 248 13.85 8.42 4.09
C GLU A 248 14.45 7.20 3.40
N ALA A 249 14.66 6.12 4.15
CA ALA A 249 15.12 4.84 3.62
C ALA A 249 14.14 4.26 2.58
N LEU A 250 12.84 4.42 2.82
CA LEU A 250 11.79 3.99 1.90
C LEU A 250 11.89 4.72 0.57
N LEU A 251 12.04 6.05 0.58
CA LEU A 251 12.25 6.85 -0.64
C LEU A 251 13.49 6.38 -1.40
N ALA A 252 14.65 6.31 -0.73
CA ALA A 252 15.90 5.95 -1.38
C ALA A 252 15.88 4.53 -1.96
N THR A 253 15.31 3.57 -1.23
CA THR A 253 15.25 2.17 -1.65
C THR A 253 14.32 1.98 -2.84
N LEU A 254 13.12 2.57 -2.80
CA LEU A 254 12.15 2.41 -3.87
C LEU A 254 12.58 3.16 -5.15
N GLU A 255 13.26 4.30 -5.02
CA GLU A 255 13.89 4.97 -6.15
C GLU A 255 14.98 4.09 -6.79
N ALA A 256 15.88 3.52 -5.97
CA ALA A 256 16.93 2.64 -6.48
C ALA A 256 16.36 1.45 -7.25
N ILE A 257 15.31 0.82 -6.74
CA ILE A 257 14.59 -0.27 -7.43
C ILE A 257 13.98 0.24 -8.74
N SER A 258 13.29 1.38 -8.72
CA SER A 258 12.65 1.97 -9.91
C SER A 258 13.66 2.27 -11.03
N VAL A 259 14.83 2.82 -10.67
CA VAL A 259 15.92 3.09 -11.63
C VAL A 259 16.48 1.78 -12.20
N LEU A 260 16.76 0.79 -11.36
CA LEU A 260 17.28 -0.50 -11.80
C LEU A 260 16.29 -1.24 -12.71
N GLU A 261 15.00 -1.17 -12.42
CA GLU A 261 13.94 -1.72 -13.28
C GLU A 261 13.91 -1.04 -14.66
N SER A 262 14.02 0.28 -14.68
CA SER A 262 14.03 1.06 -15.92
C SER A 262 15.23 0.69 -16.80
N LEU A 263 16.42 0.55 -16.21
CA LEU A 263 17.63 0.14 -16.92
C LEU A 263 17.50 -1.26 -17.55
N ARG A 264 16.84 -2.21 -16.86
CA ARG A 264 16.61 -3.57 -17.40
C ARG A 264 15.64 -3.59 -18.57
N GLN A 265 14.62 -2.73 -18.55
CA GLN A 265 13.68 -2.61 -19.67
C GLN A 265 14.35 -2.01 -20.91
N SER A 266 15.27 -1.07 -20.71
CA SER A 266 16.06 -0.51 -21.83
C SER A 266 17.05 -1.51 -22.43
N SER A 267 17.71 -2.34 -21.61
CA SER A 267 18.67 -3.34 -22.11
C SER A 267 18.04 -4.60 -22.69
N GLY A 268 16.75 -4.85 -22.46
CA GLY A 268 15.99 -5.93 -23.09
C GLY A 268 15.30 -5.54 -24.41
N GLN A 269 15.49 -4.30 -24.87
CA GLN A 269 14.99 -3.79 -26.15
C GLN A 269 16.08 -3.64 -27.23
N GLU A 270 17.33 -4.00 -26.92
CA GLU A 270 18.42 -4.23 -27.89
C GLU A 270 18.59 -5.72 -28.18
#